data_AF-E0YNP7-F1
#
_entry.id   AF-E0YNP7-F1
#
_cell.length_a   1.000
_cell.length_b   1.000
_cell.length_c   1.000
_cell.angle_alpha   90.00
_cell.angle_beta   90.00
_cell.angle_gamma   90.00
#
_symmetry.space_group_name_H-M   'P 1'
#
loop_
_entity.id
_entity.type
_entity.pdbx_description
1 polymer ?
#
loop_
_entity_poly.entity_id
_entity_poly.type
_entity_poly.pdbx_seq_one_letter_code
_entity_poly.pdbx_strand_id
1 'polypeptide(L)'
;MASLDAHIECSIRACEAHFLQALSHGADDTLGSRCQALFQDADAAMNSGKLGEKTSIALFRFASRVRDVSSLLVRLEDTVDEAKMDVLGRSRHILGVGNPSSTSSPPADPPADDQAHCAPYREWFLQHFPYPYPS
;
A
#
# COMPACT_ATOMS: atom_id res chain seq x y z
N MET A 1 1.86 43.76 -23.72
CA MET A 1 1.13 43.00 -22.68
C MET A 1 0.76 41.59 -23.15
N ALA A 2 0.32 41.38 -24.40
CA ALA A 2 -0.06 40.06 -24.91
C ALA A 2 1.04 38.96 -24.90
N SER A 3 2.33 39.31 -24.91
CA SER A 3 3.42 38.33 -24.99
C SER A 3 3.63 37.55 -23.68
N LEU A 4 3.45 38.21 -22.54
CA LEU A 4 3.72 37.61 -21.22
C LEU A 4 2.55 36.73 -20.78
N ASP A 5 1.32 37.20 -21.01
CA ASP A 5 0.11 36.39 -20.82
C ASP A 5 0.13 35.12 -21.69
N ALA A 6 0.48 35.24 -22.97
CA ALA A 6 0.59 34.09 -23.87
C ALA A 6 1.68 33.10 -23.43
N HIS A 7 2.79 33.61 -22.88
CA HIS A 7 3.86 32.76 -22.36
C HIS A 7 3.41 31.97 -21.12
N ILE A 8 2.73 32.61 -20.17
CA ILE A 8 2.20 31.95 -18.98
C ILE A 8 1.10 30.96 -19.37
N GLU A 9 0.19 31.32 -20.27
CA GLU A 9 -0.87 30.41 -20.73
C GLU A 9 -0.29 29.18 -21.45
N CYS A 10 0.75 29.36 -22.27
CA CYS A 10 1.48 28.26 -22.88
C CYS A 10 2.13 27.35 -21.82
N SER A 11 2.77 27.96 -20.82
CA SER A 11 3.46 27.25 -19.74
C SER A 11 2.50 26.47 -18.85
N ILE A 12 1.30 27.02 -18.56
CA ILE A 12 0.22 26.30 -17.86
C ILE A 12 -0.18 25.05 -18.66
N ARG A 13 -0.46 25.18 -19.97
CA ARG A 13 -0.85 24.04 -20.80
C ARG A 13 0.25 22.98 -20.90
N ALA A 14 1.50 23.41 -21.01
CA ALA A 14 2.65 22.51 -21.01
C ALA A 14 2.75 21.73 -19.69
N CYS A 15 2.56 22.41 -18.55
CA CYS A 15 2.54 21.75 -17.24
C CYS A 15 1.36 20.78 -17.10
N GLU A 16 0.15 21.15 -17.56
CA GLU A 16 -1.01 20.24 -17.56
C GLU A 16 -0.75 18.98 -18.41
N ALA A 17 -0.18 19.13 -19.61
CA ALA A 17 0.16 18.01 -20.47
C ALA A 17 1.19 17.08 -19.82
N HIS A 18 2.24 17.65 -19.20
CA HIS A 18 3.23 16.88 -18.47
C HIS A 18 2.64 16.17 -17.25
N PHE A 19 1.75 16.81 -16.49
CA PHE A 19 1.02 16.18 -15.38
C PHE A 19 0.26 14.94 -15.85
N LEU A 20 -0.48 15.04 -16.95
CA LEU A 20 -1.24 13.91 -17.51
C LEU A 20 -0.31 12.80 -18.04
N GLN A 21 0.82 13.16 -18.62
CA GLN A 21 1.81 12.20 -19.08
C GLN A 21 2.46 11.46 -17.89
N ALA A 22 2.83 12.18 -16.83
CA ALA A 22 3.40 11.60 -15.62
C ALA A 22 2.39 10.65 -14.93
N LEU A 23 1.12 11.03 -14.87
CA LEU A 23 0.07 10.17 -14.30
C LEU A 23 -0.15 8.88 -15.11
N SER A 24 0.16 8.87 -16.41
CA SER A 24 -0.04 7.70 -17.29
C SER A 24 1.21 6.82 -17.44
N HIS A 25 2.41 7.41 -17.45
CA HIS A 25 3.67 6.71 -17.73
C HIS A 25 4.54 6.51 -16.48
N GLY A 26 4.19 7.11 -15.34
CA GLY A 26 4.97 7.06 -14.11
C GLY A 26 5.79 8.34 -13.87
N ALA A 27 6.68 8.30 -12.88
CA ALA A 27 7.34 9.48 -12.33
C ALA A 27 8.05 10.34 -13.39
N ASP A 28 7.76 11.65 -13.37
CA ASP A 28 8.48 12.70 -14.11
C ASP A 28 9.09 13.67 -13.10
N ASP A 29 10.38 13.47 -12.76
CA ASP A 29 11.11 14.29 -11.80
C ASP A 29 11.22 15.76 -12.24
N THR A 30 11.02 16.05 -13.53
CA THR A 30 11.12 17.42 -14.06
C THR A 30 9.88 18.25 -13.78
N LEU A 31 8.74 17.61 -13.47
CA LEU A 31 7.45 18.27 -13.30
C LEU A 31 7.45 19.29 -12.16
N GLY A 32 8.05 18.95 -11.02
CA GLY A 32 8.15 19.84 -9.86
C GLY A 32 8.92 21.11 -10.19
N SER A 33 10.06 20.97 -10.88
CA SER A 33 10.90 22.10 -11.29
C SER A 33 10.19 23.03 -12.28
N ARG A 34 9.40 22.47 -13.22
CA ARG A 34 8.61 23.24 -14.20
C ARG A 34 7.47 24.01 -13.54
N CYS A 35 6.76 23.37 -12.61
CA CYS A 35 5.69 24.03 -11.87
C CYS A 35 6.24 25.17 -11.02
N GLN A 36 7.38 24.95 -10.36
CA GLN A 36 8.05 26.00 -9.59
C GLN A 36 8.43 27.21 -10.46
N ALA A 37 9.03 26.97 -11.64
CA ALA A 37 9.36 28.05 -12.57
C ALA A 37 8.11 28.82 -13.03
N LEU A 38 7.03 28.11 -13.39
CA LEU A 38 5.75 28.73 -13.76
C LEU A 38 5.20 29.63 -12.65
N PHE A 39 5.20 29.17 -11.39
CA PHE A 39 4.67 29.96 -10.28
C PHE A 39 5.56 31.16 -9.94
N GLN A 40 6.88 31.05 -10.08
CA GLN A 40 7.80 32.18 -9.93
C GLN A 40 7.58 33.26 -11.00
N ASP A 41 7.45 32.83 -12.27
CA ASP A 41 7.18 33.74 -13.38
C ASP A 41 5.80 34.41 -13.23
N ALA A 42 4.80 33.64 -12.78
CA ALA A 42 3.47 34.16 -12.54
C ALA A 42 3.41 35.15 -11.36
N ASP A 43 4.13 34.88 -10.26
CA ASP A 43 4.22 35.80 -9.13
C ASP A 43 4.89 37.14 -9.53
N ALA A 44 6.01 37.08 -10.26
CA ALA A 44 6.65 38.26 -10.82
C ALA A 44 5.71 39.05 -11.77
N ALA A 45 4.91 38.34 -12.58
CA ALA A 45 3.93 38.95 -13.48
C ALA A 45 2.75 39.59 -12.74
N MET A 46 2.27 38.97 -11.66
CA MET A 46 1.21 39.53 -10.80
C MET A 46 1.70 40.78 -10.07
N ASN A 47 2.87 40.71 -9.44
CA ASN A 47 3.46 41.83 -8.69
C ASN A 47 3.75 43.04 -9.58
N SER A 48 4.01 42.81 -10.87
CA SER A 48 4.21 43.89 -11.85
C SER A 48 2.93 44.37 -12.54
N GLY A 49 1.75 43.83 -12.18
CA GLY A 49 0.47 44.17 -12.79
C GLY A 49 0.39 43.84 -14.29
N LYS A 50 1.24 42.91 -14.77
CA LYS A 50 1.36 42.55 -16.19
C LYS A 50 0.53 41.33 -16.58
N LEU A 51 -0.14 40.71 -15.61
CA LEU A 51 -0.97 39.53 -15.80
C LEU A 51 -2.42 39.93 -16.09
N GLY A 52 -2.97 39.45 -17.21
CA GLY A 52 -4.38 39.62 -17.53
C GLY A 52 -5.28 38.81 -16.60
N GLU A 53 -6.51 39.30 -16.37
CA GLU A 53 -7.53 38.64 -15.54
C GLU A 53 -7.84 37.22 -16.00
N LYS A 54 -7.90 36.99 -17.32
CA LYS A 54 -8.14 35.66 -17.88
C LYS A 54 -7.02 34.68 -17.50
N THR A 55 -5.76 35.14 -17.57
CA THR A 55 -4.58 34.33 -17.27
C THR A 55 -4.48 34.05 -15.77
N SER A 56 -4.82 35.01 -14.91
CA SER A 56 -4.83 34.82 -13.46
C SER A 56 -5.88 33.79 -13.03
N ILE A 57 -7.08 33.82 -13.62
CA ILE A 57 -8.12 32.79 -13.40
C ILE A 57 -7.62 31.41 -13.86
N ALA A 58 -6.96 31.33 -15.02
CA ALA A 58 -6.42 30.07 -15.52
C ALA A 58 -5.34 29.50 -14.59
N LEU A 59 -4.43 30.35 -14.10
CA LEU A 59 -3.40 29.95 -13.14
C LEU A 59 -4.01 29.46 -11.82
N PHE A 60 -5.01 30.15 -11.28
CA PHE A 60 -5.69 29.73 -10.06
C PHE A 60 -6.37 28.37 -10.22
N ARG A 61 -7.05 28.15 -11.34
CA ARG A 61 -7.66 26.85 -11.66
C ARG A 61 -6.62 25.74 -11.76
N PHE A 62 -5.50 26.02 -12.42
CA PHE A 62 -4.38 25.07 -12.50
C PHE A 62 -3.85 24.72 -11.11
N ALA A 63 -3.56 25.73 -10.27
CA ALA A 63 -3.08 25.51 -8.91
C ALA A 63 -4.06 24.69 -8.05
N SER A 64 -5.37 24.97 -8.16
CA SER A 64 -6.40 24.19 -7.46
C SER A 64 -6.39 22.73 -7.90
N ARG A 65 -6.31 22.46 -9.21
CA ARG A 65 -6.24 21.09 -9.73
C ARG A 65 -5.02 20.35 -9.24
N VAL A 66 -3.85 21.00 -9.28
CA VAL A 66 -2.59 20.42 -8.78
C VAL A 66 -2.71 20.06 -7.30
N ARG A 67 -3.29 20.94 -6.48
CA ARG A 67 -3.56 20.67 -5.05
C ARG A 67 -4.47 19.47 -4.87
N ASP A 68 -5.57 19.42 -5.62
CA ASP A 68 -6.57 18.36 -5.48
C ASP A 68 -5.98 16.99 -5.89
N VAL A 69 -5.23 16.94 -6.99
CA VAL A 69 -4.49 15.73 -7.42
C VAL A 69 -3.43 15.33 -6.40
N SER A 70 -2.64 16.27 -5.90
CA SER A 70 -1.59 15.99 -4.91
C SER A 70 -2.19 15.43 -3.61
N SER A 71 -3.32 15.99 -3.16
CA SER A 71 -4.05 15.50 -1.98
C SER A 71 -4.56 14.07 -2.19
N LEU A 72 -5.06 13.75 -3.39
CA LEU A 72 -5.49 12.39 -3.74
C LEU A 72 -4.31 11.41 -3.75
N LEU A 73 -3.15 11.81 -4.27
CA LEU A 73 -1.95 10.98 -4.29
C LEU A 73 -1.44 10.68 -2.88
N VAL A 74 -1.39 11.67 -2.00
CA VAL A 74 -1.02 11.47 -0.57
C VAL A 74 -1.98 10.48 0.09
N ARG A 75 -3.29 10.66 -0.12
CA ARG A 75 -4.29 9.77 0.48
C ARG A 75 -4.21 8.34 -0.08
N LEU A 76 -3.84 8.19 -1.35
CA LEU A 76 -3.59 6.89 -1.97
C LEU A 76 -2.36 6.21 -1.34
N GLU A 77 -1.28 6.96 -1.12
CA GLU A 77 -0.08 6.49 -0.44
C GLU A 77 -0.40 5.96 0.96
N ASP A 78 -1.13 6.73 1.77
CA ASP A 78 -1.60 6.31 3.09
C ASP A 78 -2.39 4.99 3.03
N THR A 79 -3.33 4.89 2.07
CA THR A 79 -4.17 3.70 1.90
C THR A 79 -3.34 2.47 1.50
N VAL A 80 -2.34 2.64 0.64
CA VAL A 80 -1.45 1.57 0.20
C VAL A 80 -0.60 1.08 1.38
N ASP A 81 -0.09 1.99 2.20
CA ASP A 81 0.70 1.65 3.38
C ASP A 81 -0.13 0.93 4.45
N GLU A 82 -1.36 1.39 4.71
CA GLU A 82 -2.31 0.68 5.58
C GLU A 82 -2.59 -0.74 5.08
N ALA A 83 -2.89 -0.91 3.79
CA ALA A 83 -3.12 -2.22 3.19
C ALA A 83 -1.90 -3.13 3.31
N LYS A 84 -0.70 -2.59 3.10
CA LYS A 84 0.56 -3.33 3.28
C LYS A 84 0.74 -3.79 4.72
N MET A 85 0.43 -2.93 5.70
CA MET A 85 0.51 -3.29 7.12
C MET A 85 -0.51 -4.37 7.50
N ASP A 86 -1.76 -4.27 7.02
CA ASP A 86 -2.78 -5.30 7.24
C ASP A 86 -2.34 -6.66 6.67
N VAL A 87 -1.88 -6.67 5.41
CA VAL A 87 -1.41 -7.89 4.76
C VAL A 87 -0.25 -8.51 5.53
N LEU A 88 0.72 -7.72 5.98
CA LEU A 88 1.83 -8.23 6.80
C LEU A 88 1.34 -8.78 8.15
N GLY A 89 0.42 -8.09 8.82
CA GLY A 89 -0.16 -8.53 10.08
C GLY A 89 -0.90 -9.86 9.94
N ARG A 90 -1.77 -9.97 8.92
CA ARG A 90 -2.53 -11.18 8.63
C ARG A 90 -1.63 -12.34 8.20
N SER A 91 -0.62 -12.07 7.37
CA SER A 91 0.35 -13.08 6.94
C SER A 91 1.13 -13.65 8.14
N ARG A 92 1.58 -12.77 9.06
CA ARG A 92 2.24 -13.21 10.30
C ARG A 92 1.32 -14.02 11.18
N HIS A 93 0.04 -13.65 11.30
CA HIS A 93 -0.93 -14.43 12.07
C HIS A 93 -1.13 -15.82 11.47
N ILE A 94 -1.37 -15.92 10.16
CA ILE A 94 -1.59 -17.19 9.45
C ILE A 94 -0.36 -18.10 9.59
N LEU A 95 0.84 -17.57 9.34
CA LEU A 95 2.08 -18.34 9.42
C LEU A 95 2.49 -18.65 10.88
N GLY A 96 2.11 -17.79 11.83
CA GLY A 96 2.42 -17.94 13.26
C GLY A 96 1.53 -18.95 13.99
N VAL A 97 0.34 -19.26 13.46
CA VAL A 97 -0.56 -20.31 13.98
C VAL A 97 0.02 -21.73 13.77
N GLY A 98 1.16 -21.87 13.08
CA GLY A 98 1.84 -23.13 12.83
C GLY A 98 2.80 -23.64 13.92
N ASN A 99 2.75 -23.17 15.17
CA ASN A 99 3.55 -23.77 16.25
C ASN A 99 2.67 -24.42 17.34
N PRO A 100 2.16 -25.64 17.12
CA PRO A 100 1.59 -26.47 18.18
C PRO A 100 2.72 -27.03 19.05
N SER A 101 3.44 -26.17 19.77
CA SER A 101 4.26 -26.56 20.91
C SER A 101 3.58 -26.19 22.24
N SER A 102 2.26 -26.13 22.24
CA SER A 102 1.47 -26.37 23.45
C SER A 102 1.38 -27.88 23.66
N THR A 103 2.30 -28.36 24.48
CA THR A 103 2.25 -29.61 25.25
C THR A 103 0.81 -30.04 25.55
N SER A 104 0.22 -30.81 24.64
CA SER A 104 -0.88 -31.71 24.98
C SER A 104 -0.22 -32.80 25.81
N SER A 105 -0.28 -32.70 27.14
CA SER A 105 -0.06 -33.86 27.99
C SER A 105 -0.89 -35.00 27.40
N PRO A 106 -0.33 -36.20 27.16
CA PRO A 106 -1.14 -37.32 26.72
C PRO A 106 -2.29 -37.49 27.72
N PRO A 107 -3.52 -37.78 27.25
CA PRO A 107 -4.64 -38.02 28.13
C PRO A 107 -4.22 -39.06 29.17
N ALA A 108 -4.60 -38.83 30.44
CA ALA A 108 -4.29 -39.75 31.52
C ALA A 108 -4.71 -41.17 31.10
N ASP A 109 -3.80 -42.14 31.25
CA ASP A 109 -4.12 -43.53 30.97
C ASP A 109 -5.40 -43.90 31.72
N PRO A 110 -6.40 -44.49 31.04
CA PRO A 110 -7.60 -44.94 31.72
C PRO A 110 -7.20 -45.94 32.82
N PRO A 111 -7.91 -45.97 33.95
CA PRO A 111 -7.61 -46.88 35.05
C PRO A 111 -7.49 -48.31 34.52
N ALA A 112 -6.39 -48.98 34.87
CA ALA A 112 -5.99 -50.29 34.34
C ALA A 112 -7.05 -51.39 34.47
N ASP A 113 -8.06 -51.19 35.31
CA ASP A 113 -9.19 -52.10 35.52
C ASP A 113 -10.14 -52.16 34.31
N ASP A 114 -10.33 -51.07 33.56
CA ASP A 114 -11.23 -51.04 32.40
C ASP A 114 -10.62 -51.73 31.16
N GLN A 115 -9.32 -52.06 31.19
CA GLN A 115 -8.62 -52.74 30.10
C GLN A 115 -8.35 -54.23 30.35
N ALA A 116 -8.74 -54.78 31.51
CA ALA A 116 -8.56 -56.19 31.82
C ALA A 116 -9.28 -57.10 30.80
N HIS A 117 -10.42 -56.64 30.25
CA HIS A 117 -11.17 -57.34 29.21
C HIS A 117 -10.49 -57.32 27.83
N CYS A 118 -9.54 -56.40 27.61
CA CYS A 118 -8.77 -56.28 26.37
C CYS A 118 -7.41 -57.00 26.43
N ALA A 119 -7.03 -57.58 27.58
CA ALA A 119 -5.76 -58.27 27.78
C ALA A 119 -5.48 -59.40 26.76
N PRO A 120 -6.45 -60.26 26.37
CA PRO A 120 -6.18 -61.33 25.41
C PRO A 120 -5.81 -60.81 24.00
N TYR A 121 -6.42 -59.69 23.60
CA TYR A 121 -6.16 -59.08 22.29
C TYR A 121 -4.84 -58.32 22.27
N ARG A 122 -4.41 -57.76 23.41
CA ARG A 122 -3.13 -57.07 23.55
C ARG A 122 -1.94 -58.01 23.33
N GLU A 123 -1.98 -59.20 23.91
CA GLU A 123 -0.91 -60.20 23.76
C GLU A 123 -0.81 -60.72 22.33
N TRP A 124 -1.96 -60.98 21.68
CA TRP A 124 -2.00 -61.37 20.28
C TRP A 124 -1.38 -60.30 19.37
N PHE A 125 -1.72 -59.03 19.61
CA PHE A 125 -1.24 -57.91 18.78
C PHE A 125 0.27 -57.69 18.92
N LEU A 126 0.82 -57.79 20.14
CA LEU A 126 2.27 -57.68 20.37
C LEU A 126 3.06 -58.86 19.77
N GLN A 127 2.47 -60.06 19.71
CA GLN A 127 3.10 -61.20 19.03
C GLN A 127 3.12 -61.05 17.50
N HIS A 128 2.14 -60.39 16.89
CA HIS A 128 1.98 -60.34 15.44
C HIS A 128 2.51 -59.04 14.82
N PHE A 129 2.69 -57.98 15.60
CA PHE A 129 3.20 -56.69 15.14
C PHE A 129 4.38 -56.24 16.01
N PRO A 130 5.63 -56.54 15.62
CA PRO A 130 6.82 -56.18 16.41
C PRO A 130 7.10 -54.66 16.47
N TYR A 131 6.46 -53.87 15.61
CA TYR A 131 6.54 -52.40 15.60
C TYR A 131 5.16 -51.79 15.37
N PRO A 132 4.28 -51.77 16.38
CA PRO A 132 2.92 -51.23 16.23
C PRO A 132 2.89 -49.70 16.13
N TYR A 133 3.98 -49.03 16.51
CA TYR A 133 4.14 -47.58 16.41
C TYR A 133 5.51 -47.26 15.81
N PRO A 134 5.58 -46.78 14.55
CA PRO A 134 6.83 -46.33 13.95
C PRO A 134 7.25 -44.99 14.59
N SER A 135 8.52 -44.90 15.00
CA SER A 135 9.19 -43.66 15.45
C SER A 135 9.46 -42.71 14.30
#